data_AF-A0A3A1YRL7-F1
#
_entry.id   AF-A0A3A1YRL7-F1
#
_cell.length_a   1.000
_cell.length_b   1.000
_cell.length_c   1.000
_cell.angle_alpha   90.00
_cell.angle_beta   90.00
_cell.angle_gamma   90.00
#
_symmetry.space_group_name_H-M   'P 1'
#
loop_
_entity.id
_entity.type
_entity.pdbx_description
1 polymer ?
#
loop_
_entity_poly.entity_id
_entity_poly.type
_entity_poly.pdbx_seq_one_letter_code
_entity_poly.pdbx_strand_id
1 'polypeptide(L)'
;MIFSNVTWIFSRGKAAKIYTLFFSDNPSTLNVDLINLIHMNKVYKLRFSKAQKELIVTSELATAADQGSAASSVQNPNTTKTSSKKFSLNPLAASSLVAGLGATLSLGMVGTSAHATGSRTGMDVVSGSAVVSTLNNYTAITTSTDKTILNWNTFNIDTNEIVEFIQKSSNSVVLNRILGGSVSQILGTLKSNGAVFIVNPTGIVFGANSTVDVNSLVASTLDIADNDFLNGKYVFNQDKDKAIATVLSQGVIKVKNDGTLALVGGNVVNTGALEAKNGTVYLLASNSITISDLTNPNITYTVTAKNRAVNLGEIIGKNVVMAANKVANGYTSATEFADIMSNYGASASAATITASGEVLLYGASENVTTNLDSNTTSASSINASNNTGLAVNNGTINVANASCQGGTVKVLGDNVVLENNSLINASGATGGEVYIGGDFKGTGDLKLANTTYVSNGSVVNVSGTGNAGKIAV
;
A
#
# COMPACT_ATOMS: atom_id res chain seq x y z
N MET A 1 -28.04 -25.63 -31.56
CA MET A 1 -27.04 -25.91 -32.61
C MET A 1 -25.72 -25.37 -32.11
N ILE A 2 -24.74 -26.26 -32.02
CA ILE A 2 -23.31 -26.12 -31.68
C ILE A 2 -22.86 -24.70 -31.30
N PHE A 3 -22.57 -24.52 -30.00
CA PHE A 3 -21.60 -23.54 -29.53
C PHE A 3 -20.23 -23.95 -30.06
N SER A 4 -19.52 -23.03 -30.69
CA SER A 4 -18.09 -23.15 -30.92
C SER A 4 -17.42 -21.84 -30.54
N ASN A 5 -17.15 -21.70 -29.23
CA ASN A 5 -16.11 -20.81 -28.74
C ASN A 5 -14.78 -21.33 -29.28
N VAL A 6 -14.22 -20.64 -30.26
CA VAL A 6 -12.84 -20.88 -30.71
C VAL A 6 -11.94 -19.96 -29.91
N THR A 7 -11.38 -20.47 -28.81
CA THR A 7 -10.33 -19.80 -28.04
C THR A 7 -8.98 -20.18 -28.65
N TRP A 8 -8.29 -19.20 -29.26
CA TRP A 8 -6.88 -19.36 -29.60
C TRP A 8 -6.02 -18.79 -28.47
N ILE A 9 -5.16 -19.64 -27.90
CA ILE A 9 -4.13 -19.25 -26.93
C ILE A 9 -2.80 -19.20 -27.68
N PHE A 10 -2.12 -18.07 -27.63
CA PHE A 10 -0.68 -18.02 -27.90
C PHE A 10 0.07 -17.51 -26.67
N SER A 11 1.01 -18.36 -26.24
CA SER A 11 2.02 -18.05 -25.23
C SER A 11 3.22 -17.39 -25.90
N ARG A 12 3.68 -16.26 -25.33
CA ARG A 12 4.91 -16.28 -24.54
C ARG A 12 4.98 -15.02 -23.68
N GLY A 13 5.64 -15.13 -22.52
CA GLY A 13 5.96 -13.96 -21.73
C GLY A 13 6.71 -12.90 -22.57
N LYS A 14 6.67 -11.63 -22.17
CA LYS A 14 6.05 -11.07 -20.96
C LYS A 14 5.13 -9.89 -21.28
N ALA A 15 4.00 -10.18 -21.94
CA ALA A 15 2.69 -9.56 -21.69
C ALA A 15 1.69 -10.10 -22.72
N ALA A 16 0.80 -10.99 -22.29
CA ALA A 16 -0.37 -11.36 -23.07
C ALA A 16 -1.46 -10.31 -22.85
N LYS A 17 -2.05 -9.77 -23.93
CA LYS A 17 -3.25 -8.95 -23.89
C LYS A 17 -4.41 -9.73 -24.50
N ILE A 18 -5.53 -9.78 -23.78
CA ILE A 18 -6.79 -10.40 -24.23
C ILE A 18 -7.63 -9.30 -24.84
N TYR A 19 -8.09 -9.50 -26.08
CA TYR A 19 -9.06 -8.62 -26.74
C TYR A 19 -10.35 -9.41 -26.97
N THR A 20 -11.45 -8.92 -26.41
CA THR A 20 -12.80 -9.43 -26.69
C THR A 20 -13.49 -8.44 -27.62
N LEU A 21 -13.76 -8.85 -28.86
CA LEU A 21 -14.58 -8.11 -29.81
C LEU A 21 -16.01 -8.65 -29.75
N PHE A 22 -16.98 -7.78 -29.49
CA PHE A 22 -18.40 -8.08 -29.70
C PHE A 22 -18.76 -7.68 -31.13
N PHE A 23 -19.20 -8.64 -31.94
CA PHE A 23 -19.88 -8.34 -33.19
C PHE A 23 -21.38 -8.20 -32.90
N SER A 24 -21.94 -7.04 -33.23
CA SER A 24 -23.39 -6.82 -33.32
C SER A 24 -23.80 -7.01 -34.78
N ASP A 25 -24.82 -7.83 -35.01
CA ASP A 25 -25.36 -8.13 -36.34
C ASP A 25 -26.15 -6.93 -36.91
N ASN A 26 -25.46 -5.94 -37.49
CA ASN A 26 -25.97 -5.22 -38.67
C ASN A 26 -24.90 -4.31 -39.32
N PRO A 27 -24.78 -4.26 -40.67
CA PRO A 27 -23.69 -3.59 -41.34
C PRO A 27 -24.09 -2.20 -41.85
N SER A 28 -23.55 -1.14 -41.25
CA SER A 28 -23.25 0.09 -42.00
C SER A 28 -22.39 1.06 -41.18
N THR A 29 -21.18 1.31 -41.71
CA THR A 29 -20.23 2.41 -41.46
C THR A 29 -19.45 2.42 -40.14
N LEU A 30 -18.20 1.99 -40.21
CA LEU A 30 -17.11 2.42 -39.32
C LEU A 30 -15.92 2.82 -40.21
N ASN A 31 -15.60 4.11 -40.18
CA ASN A 31 -14.44 4.71 -40.82
C ASN A 31 -13.39 4.93 -39.71
N VAL A 32 -12.19 4.38 -39.86
CA VAL A 32 -11.08 4.64 -38.93
C VAL A 32 -9.82 4.89 -39.75
N ASP A 33 -9.41 6.16 -39.80
CA ASP A 33 -8.11 6.61 -40.29
C ASP A 33 -6.99 6.07 -39.38
N LEU A 34 -6.03 5.37 -39.97
CA LEU A 34 -4.76 5.01 -39.34
C LEU A 34 -3.70 6.07 -39.67
N ILE A 35 -3.22 6.79 -38.65
CA ILE A 35 -1.98 7.56 -38.72
C ILE A 35 -0.86 6.79 -37.99
N ASN A 36 0.11 6.36 -38.80
CA ASN A 36 1.53 6.06 -38.57
C ASN A 36 2.08 5.86 -37.14
N LEU A 37 2.72 4.70 -36.93
CA LEU A 37 4.08 4.68 -36.38
C LEU A 37 4.90 3.51 -36.95
N ILE A 38 6.06 3.84 -37.51
CA ILE A 38 6.94 2.98 -38.30
C ILE A 38 8.03 2.38 -37.38
N HIS A 39 8.47 1.16 -37.75
CA HIS A 39 9.72 0.45 -37.41
C HIS A 39 9.71 -0.54 -36.23
N MET A 40 9.60 -1.84 -36.54
CA MET A 40 10.70 -2.82 -36.42
C MET A 40 10.26 -4.18 -36.98
N ASN A 41 10.83 -4.57 -38.13
CA ASN A 41 10.57 -5.84 -38.80
C ASN A 41 11.57 -6.90 -38.31
N LYS A 42 11.13 -7.89 -37.54
CA LYS A 42 11.88 -9.14 -37.31
C LYS A 42 10.94 -10.33 -37.46
N VAL A 43 11.12 -11.10 -38.52
CA VAL A 43 10.38 -12.32 -38.80
C VAL A 43 11.08 -13.51 -38.10
N TYR A 44 10.33 -14.34 -37.40
CA TYR A 44 10.84 -15.54 -36.72
C TYR A 44 10.13 -16.80 -37.22
N LYS A 45 10.79 -17.96 -37.10
CA LYS A 45 10.23 -19.28 -37.46
C LYS A 45 10.01 -20.11 -36.20
N LEU A 46 8.96 -20.92 -36.18
CA LEU A 46 8.67 -21.92 -35.14
C LEU A 46 9.15 -23.30 -35.62
N ARG A 47 9.94 -24.01 -34.80
CA ARG A 47 10.42 -25.38 -35.07
C ARG A 47 10.26 -26.27 -33.84
N PHE A 48 9.85 -27.52 -34.03
CA PHE A 48 9.68 -28.48 -32.92
C PHE A 48 11.04 -29.10 -32.52
N SER A 49 11.45 -28.94 -31.25
CA SER A 49 12.63 -29.59 -30.69
C SER A 49 12.28 -30.98 -30.18
N LYS A 50 12.99 -32.00 -30.68
CA LYS A 50 12.80 -33.39 -30.24
C LYS A 50 13.41 -33.65 -28.85
N ALA A 51 14.50 -32.96 -28.51
CA ALA A 51 15.12 -33.09 -27.19
C ALA A 51 14.25 -32.51 -26.07
N GLN A 52 13.56 -31.39 -26.32
CA GLN A 52 12.73 -30.70 -25.33
C GLN A 52 11.23 -31.02 -25.43
N LYS A 53 10.80 -31.70 -26.51
CA LYS A 53 9.40 -32.00 -26.81
C LYS A 53 8.49 -30.76 -26.86
N GLU A 54 9.02 -29.61 -27.30
CA GLU A 54 8.27 -28.34 -27.43
C GLU A 54 8.64 -27.60 -28.72
N LEU A 55 7.76 -26.68 -29.17
CA LEU A 55 8.01 -25.72 -30.24
C LEU A 55 8.88 -24.56 -29.76
N ILE A 56 10.03 -24.38 -30.38
CA ILE A 56 10.98 -23.30 -30.10
C ILE A 56 10.98 -22.27 -31.24
N VAL A 57 11.12 -21.00 -30.87
CA VAL A 57 11.23 -19.88 -31.82
C VAL A 57 12.70 -19.68 -32.18
N THR A 58 13.03 -19.71 -33.46
CA THR A 58 14.39 -19.51 -33.98
C THR A 58 14.44 -18.34 -34.96
N SER A 59 15.62 -17.72 -35.11
CA SER A 59 15.83 -16.75 -36.19
C SER A 59 15.73 -17.43 -37.56
N GLU A 60 15.44 -16.66 -38.60
CA GLU A 60 15.28 -17.19 -39.97
C GLU A 60 16.57 -17.77 -40.57
N LEU A 61 17.73 -17.40 -39.99
CA LEU A 61 19.08 -17.75 -40.44
C LEU A 61 19.62 -19.05 -39.81
N ALA A 62 18.91 -19.66 -38.85
CA ALA A 62 19.36 -20.86 -38.17
C ALA A 62 19.23 -22.12 -39.05
N THR A 63 20.35 -22.74 -39.42
CA THR A 63 20.41 -23.84 -40.39
C THR A 63 20.32 -25.25 -39.78
N ALA A 64 20.39 -25.41 -38.46
CA ALA A 64 20.32 -26.73 -37.80
C ALA A 64 19.50 -26.70 -36.49
N ALA A 65 18.81 -27.81 -36.21
CA ALA A 65 18.18 -28.11 -34.93
C ALA A 65 18.98 -29.24 -34.27
N ASP A 66 19.49 -29.02 -33.06
CA ASP A 66 20.27 -29.93 -32.21
C ASP A 66 21.64 -30.40 -32.76
N GLN A 67 22.71 -29.92 -32.12
CA GLN A 67 24.01 -30.60 -32.03
C GLN A 67 24.20 -30.97 -30.55
N GLY A 68 23.81 -32.18 -30.18
CA GLY A 68 24.15 -32.77 -28.88
C GLY A 68 25.48 -33.49 -29.00
N SER A 69 26.48 -33.07 -28.21
CA SER A 69 27.64 -33.91 -27.91
C SER A 69 27.43 -34.60 -26.57
N ALA A 70 27.26 -35.92 -26.62
CA ALA A 70 27.34 -36.82 -25.49
C ALA A 70 28.75 -37.42 -25.42
N ALA A 71 29.37 -37.35 -24.24
CA ALA A 71 30.44 -38.25 -23.78
C ALA A 71 30.41 -38.15 -22.24
N SER A 72 29.86 -39.09 -21.47
CA SER A 72 30.33 -40.45 -21.17
C SER A 72 31.81 -40.53 -20.83
N SER A 73 32.13 -40.59 -19.54
CA SER A 73 33.12 -41.55 -19.04
C SER A 73 32.78 -41.96 -17.59
N VAL A 74 32.49 -43.24 -17.46
CA VAL A 74 32.49 -44.03 -16.21
C VAL A 74 33.88 -44.68 -16.14
N GLN A 75 34.54 -44.63 -14.98
CA GLN A 75 35.42 -45.71 -14.54
C GLN A 75 35.65 -45.68 -13.02
N ASN A 76 35.29 -46.79 -12.38
CA ASN A 76 35.85 -47.35 -11.13
C ASN A 76 36.52 -48.70 -11.56
N PRO A 77 37.44 -49.40 -10.84
CA PRO A 77 37.58 -49.47 -9.37
C PRO A 77 39.00 -49.64 -8.77
N ASN A 78 39.06 -49.57 -7.43
CA ASN A 78 40.02 -50.18 -6.47
C ASN A 78 41.53 -49.90 -6.58
N THR A 79 42.12 -49.35 -5.51
CA THR A 79 43.11 -50.05 -4.65
C THR A 79 43.44 -49.28 -3.37
N THR A 80 43.69 -50.07 -2.33
CA THR A 80 44.03 -49.79 -0.93
C THR A 80 45.33 -49.02 -0.68
N LYS A 81 45.40 -48.20 0.39
CA LYS A 81 46.29 -48.36 1.57
C LYS A 81 46.57 -47.05 2.34
N THR A 82 46.25 -47.09 3.64
CA THR A 82 47.02 -46.58 4.80
C THR A 82 47.86 -45.29 4.69
N SER A 83 47.60 -44.32 5.57
CA SER A 83 48.54 -43.98 6.65
C SER A 83 47.99 -42.89 7.56
N SER A 84 48.00 -43.20 8.85
CA SER A 84 47.84 -42.33 10.00
C SER A 84 48.80 -41.13 10.01
N LYS A 85 48.31 -39.95 10.45
CA LYS A 85 49.09 -39.04 11.29
C LYS A 85 48.22 -38.50 12.42
N LYS A 86 48.52 -38.99 13.63
CA LYS A 86 48.18 -38.37 14.92
C LYS A 86 49.17 -37.24 15.19
N PHE A 87 48.72 -36.13 15.76
CA PHE A 87 49.48 -35.24 16.66
C PHE A 87 48.43 -34.58 17.57
N SER A 88 48.11 -35.18 18.71
CA SER A 88 48.71 -34.96 20.04
C SER A 88 48.41 -33.58 20.63
N LEU A 89 47.39 -33.55 21.50
CA LEU A 89 47.22 -32.56 22.56
C LEU A 89 48.27 -32.81 23.65
N ASN A 90 48.79 -31.76 24.28
CA ASN A 90 49.30 -31.86 25.65
C ASN A 90 49.06 -30.56 26.45
N PRO A 91 48.91 -30.65 27.78
CA PRO A 91 48.45 -29.59 28.67
C PRO A 91 49.60 -29.02 29.55
N LEU A 92 49.22 -28.28 30.61
CA LEU A 92 50.01 -27.69 31.73
C LEU A 92 50.15 -26.16 31.61
N ALA A 93 50.07 -25.35 32.66
CA ALA A 93 49.71 -25.49 34.07
C ALA A 93 49.52 -24.07 34.63
N ALA A 94 48.87 -23.97 35.78
CA ALA A 94 48.60 -22.75 36.53
C ALA A 94 49.83 -22.16 37.26
N SER A 95 49.76 -20.85 37.55
CA SER A 95 50.43 -20.01 38.59
C SER A 95 50.77 -18.64 37.95
N SER A 96 50.66 -17.46 38.55
CA SER A 96 50.39 -16.98 39.91
C SER A 96 50.19 -15.45 39.84
N LEU A 97 49.56 -14.88 40.87
CA LEU A 97 49.29 -13.45 41.10
C LEU A 97 50.56 -12.55 41.10
N VAL A 98 50.41 -11.27 40.74
CA VAL A 98 50.64 -10.05 41.58
C VAL A 98 50.73 -8.78 40.71
N ALA A 99 50.21 -7.69 41.30
CA ALA A 99 49.93 -6.35 40.80
C ALA A 99 51.10 -5.56 40.15
N GLY A 100 50.74 -4.64 39.24
CA GLY A 100 51.62 -3.60 38.73
C GLY A 100 50.89 -2.56 37.88
N LEU A 101 50.86 -1.33 38.41
CA LEU A 101 50.32 -0.06 37.91
C LEU A 101 50.33 0.19 36.38
N GLY A 102 49.23 0.81 35.91
CA GLY A 102 49.29 1.98 35.03
C GLY A 102 49.64 1.77 33.56
N ALA A 103 48.64 1.46 32.74
CA ALA A 103 48.66 1.79 31.32
C ALA A 103 47.25 2.09 30.83
N THR A 104 47.07 3.27 30.24
CA THR A 104 45.85 3.74 29.60
C THR A 104 45.40 2.78 28.50
N LEU A 105 44.31 2.04 28.71
CA LEU A 105 43.62 1.35 27.63
C LEU A 105 42.82 2.38 26.83
N SER A 106 43.39 2.83 25.72
CA SER A 106 42.58 3.28 24.58
C SER A 106 41.80 2.06 24.09
N LEU A 107 40.51 2.00 24.42
CA LEU A 107 39.59 1.11 23.73
C LEU A 107 39.50 1.60 22.27
N GLY A 108 40.34 1.02 21.42
CA GLY A 108 40.11 1.03 19.99
C GLY A 108 38.73 0.42 19.75
N MET A 109 37.76 1.27 19.43
CA MET A 109 36.50 0.84 18.84
C MET A 109 36.86 0.11 17.55
N VAL A 110 36.89 -1.22 17.61
CA VAL A 110 36.76 -2.04 16.42
C VAL A 110 35.35 -1.76 15.92
N GLY A 111 35.24 -0.82 14.98
CA GLY A 111 34.05 -0.65 14.18
C GLY A 111 33.79 -1.98 13.49
N THR A 112 32.90 -2.78 14.07
CA THR A 112 32.34 -3.92 13.37
C THR A 112 31.65 -3.34 12.14
N SER A 113 32.22 -3.65 10.98
CA SER A 113 31.63 -3.32 9.71
C SER A 113 30.28 -4.02 9.70
N ALA A 114 29.21 -3.28 9.97
CA ALA A 114 27.87 -3.75 9.73
C ALA A 114 27.84 -4.20 8.27
N HIS A 115 27.58 -5.48 8.03
CA HIS A 115 27.25 -5.94 6.70
C HIS A 115 26.03 -5.13 6.28
N ALA A 116 26.24 -4.13 5.43
CA ALA A 116 25.17 -3.45 4.73
C ALA A 116 24.54 -4.50 3.80
N THR A 117 23.56 -5.21 4.33
CA THR A 117 22.50 -5.80 3.52
C THR A 117 22.00 -4.68 2.61
N GLY A 118 22.15 -4.80 1.29
CA GLY A 118 21.85 -3.72 0.33
C GLY A 118 20.42 -3.16 0.43
N SER A 119 19.55 -3.81 1.18
CA SER A 119 18.17 -3.48 1.49
C SER A 119 18.03 -2.23 2.38
N ARG A 120 19.03 -1.86 3.19
CA ARG A 120 19.06 -0.59 3.94
C ARG A 120 20.45 0.05 3.86
N THR A 121 20.52 1.27 3.34
CA THR A 121 21.79 1.96 3.12
C THR A 121 21.69 3.45 3.43
N GLY A 122 22.85 4.06 3.74
CA GLY A 122 22.95 5.51 3.92
C GLY A 122 22.12 6.03 5.08
N MET A 123 22.06 5.29 6.20
CA MET A 123 21.41 5.79 7.41
C MET A 123 22.16 7.02 7.92
N ASP A 124 21.44 8.11 8.13
CA ASP A 124 21.94 9.33 8.76
C ASP A 124 20.95 9.80 9.83
N VAL A 125 21.46 10.07 11.03
CA VAL A 125 20.65 10.52 12.17
C VAL A 125 20.63 12.04 12.17
N VAL A 126 19.57 12.62 11.62
CA VAL A 126 19.43 14.07 11.47
C VAL A 126 19.03 14.72 12.80
N SER A 127 18.20 14.04 13.59
CA SER A 127 17.74 14.53 14.89
C SER A 127 17.44 13.37 15.84
N GLY A 128 17.72 13.57 17.12
CA GLY A 128 17.55 12.54 18.16
C GLY A 128 18.73 11.57 18.22
N SER A 129 18.43 10.31 18.55
CA SER A 129 19.43 9.24 18.64
C SER A 129 18.90 7.95 18.04
N ALA A 130 19.78 7.19 17.39
CA ALA A 130 19.48 5.84 16.95
C ALA A 130 20.73 4.96 17.03
N VAL A 131 20.56 3.75 17.56
CA VAL A 131 21.58 2.69 17.56
C VAL A 131 21.01 1.49 16.80
N VAL A 132 21.77 1.01 15.81
CA VAL A 132 21.37 -0.13 14.99
C VAL A 132 22.14 -1.36 15.44
N SER A 133 21.42 -2.47 15.63
CA SER A 133 21.99 -3.79 15.86
C SER A 133 21.35 -4.79 14.91
N THR A 134 22.18 -5.53 14.18
CA THR A 134 21.72 -6.53 13.21
C THR A 134 22.29 -7.88 13.58
N LEU A 135 21.40 -8.88 13.69
CA LEU A 135 21.75 -10.28 13.90
C LEU A 135 20.96 -11.14 12.92
N ASN A 136 21.64 -11.71 11.93
CA ASN A 136 21.01 -12.46 10.84
C ASN A 136 19.94 -11.59 10.14
N ASN A 137 18.71 -12.10 10.04
CA ASN A 137 17.56 -11.42 9.42
C ASN A 137 16.77 -10.52 10.39
N TYR A 138 17.31 -10.24 11.58
CA TYR A 138 16.70 -9.33 12.54
C TYR A 138 17.55 -8.08 12.69
N THR A 139 16.94 -6.92 12.50
CA THR A 139 17.55 -5.61 12.74
C THR A 139 16.73 -4.84 13.77
N ALA A 140 17.32 -4.53 14.92
CA ALA A 140 16.75 -3.63 15.90
C ALA A 140 17.34 -2.22 15.73
N ILE A 141 16.47 -1.22 15.67
CA ILE A 141 16.81 0.20 15.64
C ILE A 141 16.27 0.81 16.94
N THR A 142 17.16 1.10 17.87
CA THR A 142 16.80 1.62 19.20
C THR A 142 16.93 3.13 19.21
N THR A 143 15.84 3.85 19.50
CA THR A 143 15.83 5.31 19.65
C THR A 143 15.61 5.70 21.11
N SER A 144 16.35 6.70 21.61
CA SER A 144 16.26 7.14 23.01
C SER A 144 15.68 8.54 23.20
N THR A 145 15.18 9.16 22.13
CA THR A 145 14.47 10.45 22.14
C THR A 145 12.99 10.26 21.82
N ASP A 146 12.15 11.24 22.20
CA ASP A 146 10.70 11.16 21.91
C ASP A 146 10.39 11.33 20.43
N LYS A 147 11.23 12.08 19.71
CA LYS A 147 11.19 12.23 18.25
C LYS A 147 12.58 11.96 17.69
N THR A 148 12.66 11.19 16.62
CA THR A 148 13.91 10.87 15.92
C THR A 148 13.70 10.99 14.42
N ILE A 149 14.67 11.56 13.70
CA ILE A 149 14.66 11.67 12.24
C ILE A 149 15.85 10.90 11.69
N LEU A 150 15.55 9.91 10.85
CA LEU A 150 16.50 9.06 10.15
C LEU A 150 16.34 9.28 8.65
N ASN A 151 17.38 9.81 8.01
CA ASN A 151 17.48 9.80 6.56
C ASN A 151 18.09 8.47 6.10
N TRP A 152 17.68 8.03 4.91
CA TRP A 152 18.13 6.81 4.29
C TRP A 152 18.37 7.03 2.80
N ASN A 153 19.40 6.40 2.23
CA ASN A 153 19.48 6.25 0.78
C ASN A 153 18.48 5.19 0.30
N THR A 154 18.36 4.08 1.03
CA THR A 154 17.36 3.04 0.75
C THR A 154 16.86 2.46 2.05
N PHE A 155 15.55 2.19 2.12
CA PHE A 155 14.91 1.51 3.23
C PHE A 155 13.90 0.50 2.70
N ASN A 156 14.33 -0.76 2.65
CA ASN A 156 13.54 -1.94 2.33
C ASN A 156 13.54 -2.90 3.53
N ILE A 157 12.65 -3.88 3.51
CA ILE A 157 12.63 -5.02 4.44
C ILE A 157 12.38 -6.25 3.58
N ASP A 158 13.38 -7.12 3.43
CA ASP A 158 13.29 -8.27 2.52
C ASP A 158 12.35 -9.35 3.06
N THR A 159 11.99 -10.30 2.20
CA THR A 159 11.23 -11.48 2.64
C THR A 159 12.01 -12.26 3.71
N ASN A 160 11.35 -12.62 4.80
CA ASN A 160 11.91 -13.25 6.01
C ASN A 160 12.76 -12.34 6.91
N GLU A 161 12.81 -11.05 6.61
CA GLU A 161 13.46 -10.07 7.46
C GLU A 161 12.50 -9.48 8.48
N ILE A 162 13.03 -9.13 9.65
CA ILE A 162 12.33 -8.38 10.70
C ILE A 162 13.14 -7.12 10.99
N VAL A 163 12.50 -5.96 10.85
CA VAL A 163 13.02 -4.70 11.37
C VAL A 163 12.14 -4.26 12.52
N GLU A 164 12.75 -3.99 13.67
CA GLU A 164 12.06 -3.56 14.89
C GLU A 164 12.59 -2.22 15.37
N PHE A 165 11.70 -1.23 15.48
CA PHE A 165 12.01 0.04 16.13
C PHE A 165 11.66 -0.04 17.62
N ILE A 166 12.69 -0.06 18.46
CA ILE A 166 12.57 -0.04 19.92
C ILE A 166 12.74 1.40 20.39
N GLN A 167 11.62 2.10 20.53
CA GLN A 167 11.59 3.53 20.84
C GLN A 167 11.48 3.76 22.36
N LYS A 168 11.85 4.96 22.82
CA LYS A 168 11.82 5.37 24.24
C LYS A 168 10.50 5.06 24.94
N SER A 169 9.36 5.27 24.28
CA SER A 169 8.02 4.95 24.80
C SER A 169 7.02 4.69 23.66
N SER A 170 5.80 4.27 23.99
CA SER A 170 4.72 4.14 23.01
C SER A 170 4.26 5.46 22.39
N ASN A 171 4.57 6.58 23.05
CA ASN A 171 4.27 7.93 22.57
C ASN A 171 5.40 8.50 21.68
N SER A 172 6.51 7.78 21.56
CA SER A 172 7.65 8.21 20.75
C SER A 172 7.39 7.94 19.27
N VAL A 173 8.01 8.74 18.40
CA VAL A 173 7.88 8.64 16.96
C VAL A 173 9.24 8.72 16.25
N VAL A 174 9.44 7.84 15.27
CA VAL A 174 10.61 7.84 14.38
C VAL A 174 10.18 8.13 12.96
N LEU A 175 10.79 9.13 12.34
CA LEU A 175 10.67 9.45 10.92
C LEU A 175 11.79 8.79 10.14
N ASN A 176 11.42 7.90 9.21
CA ASN A 176 12.32 7.33 8.22
C ASN A 176 12.08 8.03 6.88
N ARG A 177 12.99 8.89 6.44
CA ARG A 177 12.93 9.59 5.15
C ARG A 177 13.89 8.97 4.15
N ILE A 178 13.40 8.57 2.98
CA ILE A 178 14.18 7.93 1.93
C ILE A 178 14.49 8.94 0.83
N LEU A 179 15.79 9.14 0.56
CA LEU A 179 16.31 10.17 -0.36
C LEU A 179 16.92 9.59 -1.65
N GLY A 180 17.24 8.28 -1.69
CA GLY A 180 17.98 7.66 -2.79
C GLY A 180 17.18 7.32 -4.05
N GLY A 181 15.94 7.81 -4.17
CA GLY A 181 15.15 7.73 -5.41
C GLY A 181 14.66 6.34 -5.82
N SER A 182 14.72 5.35 -4.93
CA SER A 182 14.18 4.00 -5.14
C SER A 182 12.91 3.78 -4.31
N VAL A 183 11.97 3.00 -4.82
CA VAL A 183 10.75 2.59 -4.10
C VAL A 183 11.12 1.81 -2.84
N SER A 184 10.45 2.11 -1.73
CA SER A 184 10.55 1.32 -0.50
C SER A 184 9.74 0.03 -0.64
N GLN A 185 10.41 -1.11 -0.56
CA GLN A 185 9.80 -2.44 -0.60
C GLN A 185 9.81 -3.06 0.79
N ILE A 186 8.65 -3.10 1.43
CA ILE A 186 8.43 -3.74 2.73
C ILE A 186 7.80 -5.10 2.47
N LEU A 187 8.64 -6.12 2.36
CA LEU A 187 8.26 -7.50 2.00
C LEU A 187 8.29 -8.45 3.20
N GLY A 188 9.02 -8.10 4.25
CA GLY A 188 9.09 -8.83 5.51
C GLY A 188 8.24 -8.23 6.62
N THR A 189 8.77 -8.22 7.85
CA THR A 189 8.07 -7.76 9.05
C THR A 189 8.63 -6.44 9.57
N LEU A 190 7.74 -5.47 9.81
CA LEU A 190 8.06 -4.22 10.51
C LEU A 190 7.38 -4.22 11.89
N LYS A 191 8.15 -3.98 12.95
CA LYS A 191 7.65 -3.88 14.33
C LYS A 191 8.02 -2.55 14.97
N SER A 192 7.17 -2.08 15.88
CA SER A 192 7.54 -1.02 16.82
C SER A 192 6.65 -0.98 18.05
N ASN A 193 7.20 -0.57 19.19
CA ASN A 193 6.43 -0.19 20.36
C ASN A 193 5.86 1.24 20.26
N GLY A 194 6.36 2.08 19.36
CA GLY A 194 5.92 3.46 19.15
C GLY A 194 5.37 3.71 17.74
N ALA A 195 5.29 4.98 17.35
CA ALA A 195 4.85 5.39 16.02
C ALA A 195 5.99 5.36 15.00
N VAL A 196 5.71 4.89 13.78
CA VAL A 196 6.70 4.83 12.69
C VAL A 196 6.18 5.64 11.51
N PHE A 197 6.99 6.59 11.03
CA PHE A 197 6.74 7.29 9.80
C PHE A 197 7.72 6.77 8.74
N ILE A 198 7.21 6.49 7.54
CA ILE A 198 8.01 6.13 6.36
C ILE A 198 7.64 7.12 5.27
N VAL A 199 8.59 7.94 4.85
CA VAL A 199 8.41 8.96 3.81
C VAL A 199 9.32 8.63 2.63
N ASN A 200 8.70 8.32 1.48
CA ASN A 200 9.44 8.04 0.25
C ASN A 200 8.70 8.62 -0.97
N PRO A 201 9.18 9.76 -1.53
CA PRO A 201 8.60 10.38 -2.71
C PRO A 201 8.57 9.51 -3.98
N THR A 202 9.33 8.41 -4.01
CA THR A 202 9.35 7.47 -5.14
C THR A 202 8.20 6.46 -5.07
N GLY A 203 7.68 6.19 -3.88
CA GLY A 203 6.63 5.19 -3.65
C GLY A 203 6.98 4.21 -2.53
N ILE A 204 5.93 3.58 -1.99
CA ILE A 204 6.03 2.59 -0.91
C ILE A 204 5.15 1.39 -1.27
N VAL A 205 5.71 0.19 -1.14
CA VAL A 205 5.00 -1.07 -1.35
C VAL A 205 5.12 -1.94 -0.11
N PHE A 206 3.99 -2.26 0.51
CA PHE A 206 3.87 -3.34 1.48
C PHE A 206 3.45 -4.61 0.72
N GLY A 207 4.36 -5.56 0.57
CA GLY A 207 4.15 -6.78 -0.21
C GLY A 207 3.09 -7.70 0.40
N ALA A 208 2.52 -8.62 -0.40
CA ALA A 208 1.40 -9.48 0.02
C ALA A 208 1.68 -10.33 1.26
N ASN A 209 2.94 -10.72 1.49
CA ASN A 209 3.36 -11.50 2.66
C ASN A 209 3.95 -10.65 3.79
N SER A 210 3.93 -9.32 3.66
CA SER A 210 4.47 -8.42 4.67
C SER A 210 3.52 -8.31 5.86
N THR A 211 4.10 -8.08 7.03
CA THR A 211 3.35 -7.81 8.26
C THR A 211 3.91 -6.57 8.93
N VAL A 212 3.05 -5.60 9.23
CA VAL A 212 3.40 -4.42 10.02
C VAL A 212 2.64 -4.47 11.33
N ASP A 213 3.35 -4.39 12.45
CA ASP A 213 2.78 -4.38 13.81
C ASP A 213 3.43 -3.27 14.65
N VAL A 214 2.79 -2.09 14.67
CA VAL A 214 3.34 -0.87 15.30
C VAL A 214 2.29 -0.19 16.19
N ASN A 215 2.66 0.81 16.98
CA ASN A 215 1.65 1.57 17.74
C ASN A 215 0.82 2.48 16.81
N SER A 216 1.50 3.20 15.90
CA SER A 216 0.87 3.98 14.82
C SER A 216 1.77 3.94 13.59
N LEU A 217 1.19 4.07 12.40
CA LEU A 217 1.92 4.11 11.13
C LEU A 217 1.48 5.32 10.30
N VAL A 218 2.46 6.07 9.79
CA VAL A 218 2.24 6.98 8.65
C VAL A 218 3.17 6.56 7.52
N ALA A 219 2.62 6.11 6.40
CA ALA A 219 3.38 5.79 5.19
C ALA A 219 3.01 6.81 4.11
N SER A 220 3.97 7.64 3.70
CA SER A 220 3.73 8.79 2.86
C SER A 220 4.63 8.83 1.62
N THR A 221 4.07 9.13 0.44
CA THR A 221 4.87 9.61 -0.70
C THR A 221 5.02 11.12 -0.74
N LEU A 222 4.32 11.84 0.14
CA LEU A 222 4.49 13.27 0.34
C LEU A 222 5.54 13.51 1.43
N ASP A 223 6.38 14.51 1.27
CA ASP A 223 7.43 14.83 2.24
C ASP A 223 6.92 15.76 3.36
N ILE A 224 7.58 15.70 4.51
CA ILE A 224 7.33 16.54 5.68
C ILE A 224 8.62 17.24 6.06
N ALA A 225 8.58 18.54 6.34
CA ALA A 225 9.77 19.25 6.80
C ALA A 225 10.19 18.79 8.20
N ASP A 226 11.50 18.73 8.47
CA ASP A 226 12.03 18.34 9.78
C ASP A 226 11.45 19.18 10.92
N ASN A 227 11.39 20.50 10.72
CA ASN A 227 10.85 21.42 11.72
C ASN A 227 9.36 21.17 11.98
N ASP A 228 8.58 20.86 10.95
CA ASP A 228 7.16 20.54 11.08
C ASP A 228 6.96 19.25 11.89
N PHE A 229 7.72 18.19 11.57
CA PHE A 229 7.72 16.94 12.33
C PHE A 229 8.11 17.13 13.81
N LEU A 230 9.23 17.84 14.06
CA LEU A 230 9.72 18.09 15.41
C LEU A 230 8.73 18.91 16.25
N ASN A 231 8.00 19.83 15.64
CA ASN A 231 6.95 20.62 16.30
C ASN A 231 5.59 19.91 16.36
N GLY A 232 5.45 18.70 15.81
CA GLY A 232 4.21 17.92 15.84
C GLY A 232 3.14 18.46 14.90
N LYS A 233 3.55 19.23 13.89
CA LYS A 233 2.69 19.77 12.85
C LYS A 233 2.85 18.90 11.61
N TYR A 234 1.92 18.00 11.33
CA TYR A 234 2.11 17.02 10.26
C TYR A 234 1.64 17.58 8.91
N VAL A 235 2.47 18.44 8.30
CA VAL A 235 2.25 18.99 6.96
C VAL A 235 3.02 18.18 5.93
N PHE A 236 2.29 17.46 5.10
CA PHE A 236 2.80 16.63 4.02
C PHE A 236 2.59 17.33 2.69
N ASN A 237 3.65 17.47 1.89
CA ASN A 237 3.62 18.13 0.61
C ASN A 237 4.28 17.28 -0.47
N GLN A 238 3.67 17.26 -1.65
CA GLN A 238 4.25 16.69 -2.85
C GLN A 238 5.46 17.53 -3.25
N ASP A 239 6.58 16.86 -3.50
CA ASP A 239 7.70 17.49 -4.17
C ASP A 239 7.27 17.86 -5.60
N LYS A 240 7.40 19.14 -5.95
CA LYS A 240 6.97 19.72 -7.23
C LYS A 240 7.73 19.12 -8.40
N ASP A 241 8.94 18.63 -8.17
CA ASP A 241 9.83 18.08 -9.19
C ASP A 241 9.71 16.55 -9.31
N LYS A 242 8.81 15.93 -8.54
CA LYS A 242 8.57 14.48 -8.55
C LYS A 242 7.22 14.13 -9.14
N ALA A 243 7.19 13.05 -9.91
CA ALA A 243 5.95 12.46 -10.38
C ALA A 243 5.09 11.99 -9.21
N ILE A 244 3.77 11.92 -9.43
CA ILE A 244 2.83 11.33 -8.49
C ILE A 244 3.23 9.87 -8.23
N ALA A 245 3.52 9.55 -6.97
CA ALA A 245 3.87 8.22 -6.52
C ALA A 245 2.70 7.54 -5.78
N THR A 246 2.84 6.25 -5.56
CA THR A 246 1.79 5.40 -4.97
C THR A 246 2.25 4.79 -3.65
N VAL A 247 1.35 4.76 -2.67
CA VAL A 247 1.42 3.82 -1.54
C VAL A 247 0.54 2.61 -1.88
N LEU A 248 1.16 1.44 -2.04
CA LEU A 248 0.47 0.18 -2.32
C LEU A 248 0.58 -0.74 -1.10
N SER A 249 -0.56 -1.09 -0.51
CA SER A 249 -0.66 -2.07 0.56
C SER A 249 -1.26 -3.38 0.04
N GLN A 250 -0.49 -4.46 0.06
CA GLN A 250 -0.94 -5.82 -0.26
C GLN A 250 -0.88 -6.76 0.94
N GLY A 251 -0.05 -6.42 1.94
CA GLY A 251 0.13 -7.24 3.15
C GLY A 251 -0.85 -6.89 4.26
N VAL A 252 -0.48 -7.26 5.47
CA VAL A 252 -1.26 -6.98 6.68
C VAL A 252 -0.60 -5.84 7.46
N ILE A 253 -1.32 -4.76 7.68
CA ILE A 253 -0.88 -3.63 8.50
C ILE A 253 -1.80 -3.50 9.70
N LYS A 254 -1.25 -3.73 10.89
CA LYS A 254 -1.95 -3.60 12.17
C LYS A 254 -1.31 -2.50 13.01
N VAL A 255 -2.15 -1.62 13.54
CA VAL A 255 -1.74 -0.66 14.57
C VAL A 255 -2.40 -1.02 15.90
N LYS A 256 -1.64 -0.90 16.98
CA LYS A 256 -2.10 -1.26 18.34
C LYS A 256 -2.95 -0.13 18.94
N ASN A 257 -3.77 -0.50 19.93
CA ASN A 257 -4.54 0.44 20.75
C ASN A 257 -5.49 1.34 19.92
N ASP A 258 -5.62 2.59 20.32
CA ASP A 258 -6.33 3.68 19.62
C ASP A 258 -5.41 4.34 18.56
N GLY A 259 -4.38 3.61 18.10
CA GLY A 259 -3.36 4.10 17.17
C GLY A 259 -3.90 4.42 15.79
N THR A 260 -3.16 5.26 15.08
CA THR A 260 -3.56 5.74 13.75
C THR A 260 -2.76 5.06 12.66
N LEU A 261 -3.46 4.64 11.61
CA LEU A 261 -2.89 4.10 10.40
C LEU A 261 -3.21 5.04 9.23
N ALA A 262 -2.21 5.78 8.76
CA ALA A 262 -2.36 6.69 7.63
C ALA A 262 -1.49 6.28 6.45
N LEU A 263 -2.13 5.99 5.32
CA LEU A 263 -1.50 5.86 4.01
C LEU A 263 -1.74 7.16 3.25
N VAL A 264 -0.66 7.85 2.89
CA VAL A 264 -0.68 9.20 2.34
C VAL A 264 0.10 9.22 1.02
N GLY A 265 -0.43 9.80 -0.03
CA GLY A 265 0.35 9.93 -1.27
C GLY A 265 -0.39 10.65 -2.38
N GLY A 266 0.13 10.60 -3.60
CA GLY A 266 -0.66 11.04 -4.75
C GLY A 266 -1.64 9.97 -5.23
N ASN A 267 -1.28 8.68 -5.06
CA ASN A 267 -2.23 7.57 -5.10
C ASN A 267 -2.05 6.67 -3.88
N VAL A 268 -3.15 6.09 -3.41
CA VAL A 268 -3.18 5.11 -2.33
C VAL A 268 -4.04 3.94 -2.77
N VAL A 269 -3.49 2.73 -2.71
CA VAL A 269 -4.20 1.50 -3.09
C VAL A 269 -4.02 0.46 -1.98
N ASN A 270 -5.11 -0.02 -1.43
CA ASN A 270 -5.13 -1.18 -0.54
C ASN A 270 -5.73 -2.39 -1.27
N THR A 271 -5.05 -3.52 -1.17
CA THR A 271 -5.50 -4.86 -1.61
C THR A 271 -5.31 -5.90 -0.51
N GLY A 272 -4.62 -5.54 0.59
CA GLY A 272 -4.41 -6.38 1.76
C GLY A 272 -5.39 -6.03 2.89
N ALA A 273 -4.93 -6.16 4.12
CA ALA A 273 -5.72 -5.87 5.32
C ALA A 273 -5.12 -4.73 6.13
N LEU A 274 -5.93 -3.71 6.43
CA LEU A 274 -5.58 -2.57 7.26
C LEU A 274 -6.40 -2.62 8.55
N GLU A 275 -5.75 -2.65 9.71
CA GLU A 275 -6.43 -2.84 11.01
C GLU A 275 -6.00 -1.78 12.03
N ALA A 276 -6.96 -0.97 12.48
CA ALA A 276 -6.84 -0.01 13.59
C ALA A 276 -8.09 -0.10 14.49
N LYS A 277 -8.32 -1.26 15.13
CA LYS A 277 -9.59 -1.64 15.80
C LYS A 277 -10.28 -0.53 16.61
N ASN A 278 -9.53 0.22 17.41
CA ASN A 278 -10.06 1.30 18.24
C ASN A 278 -9.63 2.70 17.76
N GLY A 279 -8.77 2.76 16.75
CA GLY A 279 -8.26 4.00 16.16
C GLY A 279 -8.85 4.27 14.79
N THR A 280 -8.12 5.03 13.98
CA THR A 280 -8.60 5.45 12.66
C THR A 280 -7.67 4.98 11.54
N VAL A 281 -8.28 4.51 10.45
CA VAL A 281 -7.58 4.25 9.19
C VAL A 281 -7.82 5.40 8.21
N TYR A 282 -6.74 5.98 7.69
CA TYR A 282 -6.75 7.04 6.69
C TYR A 282 -6.12 6.55 5.38
N LEU A 283 -6.85 6.65 4.27
CA LEU A 283 -6.30 6.57 2.92
C LEU A 283 -6.47 7.94 2.27
N LEU A 284 -5.41 8.73 2.24
CA LEU A 284 -5.45 10.12 1.82
C LEU A 284 -4.61 10.29 0.55
N ALA A 285 -5.25 10.69 -0.54
CA ALA A 285 -4.56 10.93 -1.80
C ALA A 285 -4.71 12.39 -2.25
N SER A 286 -3.59 13.12 -2.28
CA SER A 286 -3.54 14.57 -2.49
C SER A 286 -2.12 15.05 -2.83
N ASN A 287 -1.96 16.33 -3.14
CA ASN A 287 -0.65 16.97 -3.28
C ASN A 287 -0.20 17.66 -1.99
N SER A 288 -1.15 18.07 -1.16
CA SER A 288 -0.86 18.60 0.17
C SER A 288 -1.90 18.11 1.15
N ILE A 289 -1.43 17.63 2.30
CA ILE A 289 -2.24 17.14 3.42
C ILE A 289 -1.62 17.70 4.70
N THR A 290 -2.43 18.35 5.51
CA THR A 290 -2.11 18.73 6.87
C THR A 290 -2.95 17.89 7.81
N ILE A 291 -2.28 17.20 8.73
CA ILE A 291 -2.90 16.47 9.81
C ILE A 291 -2.58 17.22 11.10
N SER A 292 -3.59 17.80 11.74
CA SER A 292 -3.39 18.61 12.95
C SER A 292 -2.96 17.78 14.17
N ASP A 293 -3.48 16.56 14.28
CA ASP A 293 -3.25 15.63 15.39
C ASP A 293 -3.49 14.22 14.89
N LEU A 294 -2.55 13.29 15.05
CA LEU A 294 -2.76 11.92 14.59
C LEU A 294 -3.82 11.17 15.39
N THR A 295 -4.09 11.54 16.64
CA THR A 295 -5.05 10.84 17.51
C THR A 295 -6.50 11.28 17.28
N ASN A 296 -6.71 12.53 16.88
CA ASN A 296 -8.00 13.07 16.50
C ASN A 296 -7.82 14.15 15.42
N PRO A 297 -7.57 13.75 14.17
CA PRO A 297 -7.12 14.71 13.17
C PRO A 297 -8.27 15.57 12.68
N ASN A 298 -8.07 16.88 12.78
CA ASN A 298 -8.61 17.77 11.77
C ASN A 298 -7.69 17.65 10.55
N ILE A 299 -8.22 17.11 9.46
CA ILE A 299 -7.46 16.91 8.22
C ILE A 299 -7.80 18.05 7.28
N THR A 300 -6.86 18.95 7.08
CA THR A 300 -6.93 19.90 5.97
C THR A 300 -6.17 19.29 4.80
N TYR A 301 -6.78 19.17 3.63
CA TYR A 301 -6.05 18.71 2.44
C TYR A 301 -6.45 19.50 1.20
N THR A 302 -5.49 19.67 0.30
CA THR A 302 -5.66 20.41 -0.96
C THR A 302 -5.41 19.48 -2.12
N VAL A 303 -6.51 19.06 -2.75
CA VAL A 303 -6.48 18.11 -3.86
C VAL A 303 -6.11 18.83 -5.15
N THR A 304 -5.14 18.28 -5.89
CA THR A 304 -5.04 18.55 -7.33
C THR A 304 -5.53 17.34 -8.14
N ALA A 305 -5.71 17.54 -9.44
CA ALA A 305 -6.36 16.59 -10.35
C ALA A 305 -5.79 15.16 -10.27
N LYS A 306 -6.68 14.17 -10.40
CA LYS A 306 -6.38 12.73 -10.65
C LYS A 306 -5.84 11.89 -9.48
N ASN A 307 -5.71 12.44 -8.27
CA ASN A 307 -5.33 11.64 -7.09
C ASN A 307 -6.40 10.60 -6.73
N ARG A 308 -5.99 9.39 -6.37
CA ARG A 308 -6.91 8.27 -6.11
C ARG A 308 -6.65 7.57 -4.77
N ALA A 309 -7.71 7.31 -4.03
CA ALA A 309 -7.70 6.44 -2.86
C ALA A 309 -8.62 5.24 -3.13
N VAL A 310 -8.05 4.04 -3.20
CA VAL A 310 -8.77 2.83 -3.59
C VAL A 310 -8.60 1.74 -2.55
N ASN A 311 -9.71 1.16 -2.10
CA ASN A 311 -9.75 -0.05 -1.31
C ASN A 311 -10.31 -1.21 -2.13
N LEU A 312 -9.51 -2.26 -2.31
CA LEU A 312 -9.86 -3.53 -2.93
C LEU A 312 -9.71 -4.71 -1.95
N GLY A 313 -9.26 -4.44 -0.72
CA GLY A 313 -9.05 -5.42 0.33
C GLY A 313 -9.98 -5.17 1.51
N GLU A 314 -9.43 -5.35 2.71
CA GLU A 314 -10.14 -5.19 3.98
C GLU A 314 -9.60 -3.99 4.77
N ILE A 315 -10.52 -3.22 5.35
CA ILE A 315 -10.22 -2.17 6.33
C ILE A 315 -11.07 -2.41 7.58
N ILE A 316 -10.42 -2.43 8.74
CA ILE A 316 -11.05 -2.55 10.06
C ILE A 316 -10.60 -1.36 10.92
N GLY A 317 -11.55 -0.58 11.45
CA GLY A 317 -11.23 0.57 12.30
C GLY A 317 -12.33 0.92 13.30
N LYS A 318 -12.08 1.90 14.17
CA LYS A 318 -13.18 2.64 14.81
C LYS A 318 -13.75 3.65 13.82
N ASN A 319 -12.86 4.42 13.19
CA ASN A 319 -13.20 5.28 12.07
C ASN A 319 -12.40 4.88 10.83
N VAL A 320 -12.96 5.16 9.66
CA VAL A 320 -12.27 4.99 8.37
C VAL A 320 -12.54 6.19 7.49
N VAL A 321 -11.47 6.81 6.98
CA VAL A 321 -11.58 7.96 6.09
C VAL A 321 -10.76 7.69 4.83
N MET A 322 -11.44 7.72 3.69
CA MET A 322 -10.82 7.68 2.37
C MET A 322 -11.12 8.99 1.67
N ALA A 323 -10.09 9.78 1.38
CA ALA A 323 -10.25 11.11 0.80
C ALA A 323 -9.26 11.31 -0.35
N ALA A 324 -9.80 11.65 -1.52
CA ALA A 324 -9.04 11.88 -2.74
C ALA A 324 -9.91 12.64 -3.74
N ASN A 325 -9.37 13.03 -4.91
CA ASN A 325 -10.23 13.46 -6.01
C ASN A 325 -11.19 12.33 -6.45
N LYS A 326 -10.68 11.10 -6.45
CA LYS A 326 -11.41 9.91 -6.88
C LYS A 326 -11.24 8.82 -5.81
N VAL A 327 -12.34 8.41 -5.20
CA VAL A 327 -12.37 7.39 -4.14
C VAL A 327 -13.17 6.18 -4.60
N ALA A 328 -12.66 4.98 -4.37
CA ALA A 328 -13.38 3.74 -4.66
C ALA A 328 -13.21 2.71 -3.53
N ASN A 329 -14.32 2.16 -3.03
CA ASN A 329 -14.35 0.95 -2.22
C ASN A 329 -14.95 -0.19 -3.05
N GLY A 330 -14.14 -1.18 -3.42
CA GLY A 330 -14.51 -2.28 -4.30
C GLY A 330 -14.06 -2.08 -5.75
N TYR A 331 -14.12 -3.17 -6.51
CA TYR A 331 -13.86 -3.15 -7.95
C TYR A 331 -14.93 -2.30 -8.65
N THR A 332 -14.56 -1.38 -9.55
CA THR A 332 -15.51 -0.58 -10.33
C THR A 332 -15.14 -0.57 -11.81
N SER A 333 -16.15 -0.40 -12.66
CA SER A 333 -15.98 -0.23 -14.11
C SER A 333 -15.76 1.22 -14.53
N ALA A 334 -15.79 2.17 -13.59
CA ALA A 334 -15.54 3.58 -13.86
C ALA A 334 -14.14 3.79 -14.47
N THR A 335 -14.11 4.50 -15.59
CA THR A 335 -12.91 4.67 -16.43
C THR A 335 -11.74 5.32 -15.70
N GLU A 336 -12.03 6.12 -14.68
CA GLU A 336 -11.10 6.83 -13.81
C GLU A 336 -10.21 5.88 -12.99
N PHE A 337 -10.64 4.63 -12.83
CA PHE A 337 -9.92 3.59 -12.08
C PHE A 337 -9.40 2.45 -12.97
N ALA A 338 -9.57 2.50 -14.30
CA ALA A 338 -9.30 1.36 -15.19
C ALA A 338 -7.86 0.80 -15.11
N ASP A 339 -6.85 1.66 -14.95
CA ASP A 339 -5.46 1.26 -14.72
C ASP A 339 -5.23 0.59 -13.36
N ILE A 340 -5.86 1.07 -12.28
CA ILE A 340 -5.78 0.44 -10.96
C ILE A 340 -6.49 -0.92 -11.00
N MET A 341 -7.68 -0.97 -11.60
CA MET A 341 -8.50 -2.19 -11.68
C MET A 341 -7.85 -3.24 -12.58
N SER A 342 -7.19 -2.85 -13.67
CA SER A 342 -6.47 -3.82 -14.52
C SER A 342 -5.23 -4.40 -13.83
N ASN A 343 -4.56 -3.64 -12.97
CA ASN A 343 -3.37 -4.11 -12.26
C ASN A 343 -3.70 -4.89 -10.97
N TYR A 344 -4.75 -4.49 -10.25
CA TYR A 344 -5.01 -4.95 -8.88
C TYR A 344 -6.43 -5.48 -8.68
N GLY A 345 -7.35 -5.24 -9.62
CA GLY A 345 -8.75 -5.63 -9.51
C GLY A 345 -8.97 -7.15 -9.52
N ALA A 346 -8.05 -7.94 -10.09
CA ALA A 346 -8.09 -9.40 -9.96
C ALA A 346 -7.87 -9.87 -8.51
N SER A 347 -7.19 -9.06 -7.69
CA SER A 347 -7.02 -9.29 -6.26
C SER A 347 -8.17 -8.71 -5.43
N ALA A 348 -9.12 -8.01 -6.07
CA ALA A 348 -10.31 -7.50 -5.40
C ALA A 348 -11.20 -8.68 -4.99
N SER A 349 -11.01 -9.13 -3.76
CA SER A 349 -12.09 -9.79 -3.02
C SER A 349 -13.22 -8.77 -2.83
N ALA A 350 -14.41 -9.20 -2.40
CA ALA A 350 -15.47 -8.26 -2.05
C ALA A 350 -14.92 -7.27 -1.00
N ALA A 351 -14.56 -6.06 -1.43
CA ALA A 351 -13.84 -5.11 -0.58
C ALA A 351 -14.71 -4.77 0.62
N THR A 352 -14.12 -4.81 1.81
CA THR A 352 -14.82 -4.59 3.06
C THR A 352 -14.23 -3.41 3.81
N ILE A 353 -15.12 -2.61 4.38
CA ILE A 353 -14.80 -1.65 5.42
C ILE A 353 -15.68 -2.01 6.61
N THR A 354 -15.08 -2.40 7.73
CA THR A 354 -15.79 -2.64 8.98
C THR A 354 -15.38 -1.58 9.99
N ALA A 355 -16.33 -0.80 10.49
CA ALA A 355 -16.05 0.22 11.48
C ALA A 355 -17.04 0.22 12.64
N SER A 356 -16.59 0.54 13.85
CA SER A 356 -17.47 0.67 15.03
C SER A 356 -18.06 2.07 15.20
N GLY A 357 -17.52 3.08 14.49
CA GLY A 357 -17.94 4.47 14.50
C GLY A 357 -18.32 4.96 13.11
N GLU A 358 -17.47 5.78 12.49
CA GLU A 358 -17.76 6.44 11.21
C GLU A 358 -16.93 5.89 10.03
N VAL A 359 -17.57 5.81 8.85
CA VAL A 359 -16.89 5.63 7.57
C VAL A 359 -17.17 6.82 6.66
N LEU A 360 -16.12 7.47 6.14
CA LEU A 360 -16.20 8.55 5.17
C LEU A 360 -15.46 8.18 3.88
N LEU A 361 -16.20 8.12 2.78
CA LEU A 361 -15.69 8.12 1.41
C LEU A 361 -15.89 9.52 0.83
N TYR A 362 -14.82 10.24 0.54
CA TYR A 362 -14.90 11.64 0.12
C TYR A 362 -14.16 11.90 -1.20
N GLY A 363 -14.92 12.10 -2.28
CA GLY A 363 -14.45 12.55 -3.59
C GLY A 363 -14.35 14.08 -3.65
N ALA A 364 -13.17 14.62 -3.38
CA ALA A 364 -12.92 16.06 -3.36
C ALA A 364 -12.94 16.68 -4.77
N SER A 365 -13.51 17.88 -4.85
CA SER A 365 -13.40 18.74 -6.03
C SER A 365 -11.95 19.18 -6.23
N GLU A 366 -11.55 19.36 -7.49
CA GLU A 366 -10.17 19.76 -7.80
C GLU A 366 -9.88 21.19 -7.38
N ASN A 367 -8.67 21.42 -6.88
CA ASN A 367 -8.17 22.73 -6.46
C ASN A 367 -9.00 23.37 -5.34
N VAL A 368 -9.71 22.56 -4.56
CA VAL A 368 -10.44 22.99 -3.37
C VAL A 368 -9.70 22.49 -2.13
N THR A 369 -9.33 23.42 -1.25
CA THR A 369 -8.89 23.07 0.10
C THR A 369 -10.11 22.66 0.90
N THR A 370 -10.07 21.45 1.45
CA THR A 370 -11.18 20.88 2.21
C THR A 370 -10.69 20.53 3.60
N ASN A 371 -11.52 20.84 4.59
CA ASN A 371 -11.33 20.41 5.97
C ASN A 371 -12.24 19.21 6.20
N LEU A 372 -11.63 18.07 6.48
CA LEU A 372 -12.31 16.87 6.96
C LEU A 372 -12.12 16.89 8.46
N ASP A 373 -13.16 17.31 9.16
CA ASP A 373 -13.30 16.99 10.55
C ASP A 373 -14.29 15.82 10.71
N SER A 374 -14.15 15.07 11.79
CA SER A 374 -14.93 13.86 12.08
C SER A 374 -16.39 14.14 12.48
N ASN A 375 -16.86 15.39 12.47
CA ASN A 375 -18.19 15.77 12.98
C ASN A 375 -18.99 16.67 12.01
N THR A 376 -18.33 17.30 11.04
CA THR A 376 -18.82 18.27 10.07
C THR A 376 -17.98 18.16 8.80
N THR A 377 -18.48 17.45 7.79
CA THR A 377 -17.87 17.45 6.44
C THR A 377 -18.40 18.62 5.62
N SER A 378 -18.32 19.83 6.19
CA SER A 378 -18.73 21.06 5.52
C SER A 378 -17.66 21.42 4.48
N ALA A 379 -17.88 20.94 3.26
CA ALA A 379 -17.28 21.60 2.12
C ALA A 379 -18.10 22.88 1.93
N SER A 380 -17.52 24.05 2.24
CA SER A 380 -18.08 25.30 1.72
C SER A 380 -18.36 25.06 0.25
N SER A 381 -19.62 25.19 -0.14
CA SER A 381 -20.10 25.08 -1.51
C SER A 381 -19.50 26.22 -2.34
N ILE A 382 -18.20 26.10 -2.63
CA ILE A 382 -17.57 26.93 -3.64
C ILE A 382 -18.12 26.40 -4.94
N ASN A 383 -18.79 27.29 -5.66
CA ASN A 383 -19.14 27.19 -7.08
C ASN A 383 -17.85 26.90 -7.87
N ALA A 384 -17.36 25.66 -7.80
CA ALA A 384 -16.13 25.24 -8.40
C ALA A 384 -16.45 24.79 -9.82
N SER A 385 -15.86 25.45 -10.81
CA SER A 385 -15.93 25.06 -12.22
C SER A 385 -15.26 23.70 -12.52
N ASN A 386 -14.79 22.96 -11.49
CA ASN A 386 -14.04 21.71 -11.58
C ASN A 386 -14.66 20.60 -10.68
N ASN A 387 -15.97 20.39 -10.81
CA ASN A 387 -16.77 19.38 -10.08
C ASN A 387 -16.46 17.92 -10.50
N THR A 388 -15.22 17.50 -10.37
CA THR A 388 -14.78 16.16 -10.80
C THR A 388 -14.76 15.15 -9.66
N GLY A 389 -14.93 15.54 -8.41
CA GLY A 389 -14.83 14.65 -7.24
C GLY A 389 -15.75 13.43 -7.39
N LEU A 390 -15.20 12.22 -7.38
CA LEU A 390 -15.97 10.99 -7.54
C LEU A 390 -15.81 10.11 -6.30
N ALA A 391 -16.93 9.65 -5.74
CA ALA A 391 -16.94 8.61 -4.73
C ALA A 391 -17.74 7.41 -5.23
N VAL A 392 -17.09 6.24 -5.29
CA VAL A 392 -17.71 4.97 -5.70
C VAL A 392 -17.70 3.99 -4.54
N ASN A 393 -18.85 3.39 -4.26
CA ASN A 393 -18.91 2.16 -3.47
C ASN A 393 -19.47 1.03 -4.34
N ASN A 394 -18.71 -0.06 -4.45
CA ASN A 394 -19.14 -1.35 -5.00
C ASN A 394 -18.73 -2.51 -4.08
N GLY A 395 -18.39 -2.19 -2.83
CA GLY A 395 -18.04 -3.15 -1.80
C GLY A 395 -19.02 -3.09 -0.62
N THR A 396 -18.62 -3.74 0.47
CA THR A 396 -19.34 -3.70 1.73
C THR A 396 -18.77 -2.63 2.65
N ILE A 397 -19.64 -1.81 3.22
CA ILE A 397 -19.36 -0.94 4.36
C ILE A 397 -20.26 -1.39 5.50
N ASN A 398 -19.68 -1.91 6.57
CA ASN A 398 -20.39 -2.44 7.72
C ASN A 398 -20.06 -1.63 8.97
N VAL A 399 -21.03 -0.87 9.44
CA VAL A 399 -21.00 -0.14 10.72
C VAL A 399 -22.11 -0.60 11.66
N ALA A 400 -22.61 -1.81 11.47
CA ALA A 400 -23.71 -2.32 12.28
C ALA A 400 -23.31 -2.58 13.74
N ASN A 401 -24.22 -2.31 14.66
CA ASN A 401 -24.02 -2.55 16.09
C ASN A 401 -25.28 -3.13 16.73
N ALA A 402 -25.30 -4.45 16.93
CA ALA A 402 -26.49 -5.15 17.44
C ALA A 402 -26.88 -4.77 18.88
N SER A 403 -25.96 -4.19 19.66
CA SER A 403 -26.19 -3.85 21.07
C SER A 403 -26.53 -2.36 21.28
N CYS A 404 -26.15 -1.48 20.36
CA CYS A 404 -26.29 -0.03 20.47
C CYS A 404 -26.84 0.57 19.17
N GLN A 405 -26.65 1.88 18.98
CA GLN A 405 -26.90 2.51 17.69
C GLN A 405 -25.87 2.03 16.66
N GLY A 406 -26.32 1.72 15.44
CA GLY A 406 -25.42 1.54 14.29
C GLY A 406 -24.59 2.80 14.03
N GLY A 407 -23.43 2.64 13.42
CA GLY A 407 -22.52 3.75 13.12
C GLY A 407 -22.99 4.64 11.97
N THR A 408 -22.08 5.52 11.54
CA THR A 408 -22.36 6.53 10.50
C THR A 408 -21.59 6.21 9.22
N VAL A 409 -22.24 6.34 8.07
CA VAL A 409 -21.59 6.24 6.75
C VAL A 409 -21.86 7.50 5.95
N LYS A 410 -20.79 8.10 5.40
CA LYS A 410 -20.85 9.26 4.52
C LYS A 410 -20.16 8.92 3.21
N VAL A 411 -20.89 8.95 2.10
CA VAL A 411 -20.36 8.80 0.74
C VAL A 411 -20.62 10.10 0.01
N LEU A 412 -19.60 10.95 -0.05
CA LEU A 412 -19.73 12.34 -0.49
C LEU A 412 -18.78 12.61 -1.65
N GLY A 413 -19.21 13.42 -2.61
CA GLY A 413 -18.42 13.77 -3.79
C GLY A 413 -19.18 14.75 -4.68
N ASP A 414 -18.56 15.22 -5.76
CA ASP A 414 -19.31 15.94 -6.81
C ASP A 414 -20.22 14.97 -7.58
N ASN A 415 -19.76 13.74 -7.73
CA ASN A 415 -20.48 12.62 -8.29
C ASN A 415 -20.35 11.45 -7.32
N VAL A 416 -21.48 10.85 -6.96
CA VAL A 416 -21.55 9.71 -6.03
C VAL A 416 -22.20 8.53 -6.74
N VAL A 417 -21.57 7.37 -6.65
CA VAL A 417 -22.03 6.15 -7.31
C VAL A 417 -22.05 4.99 -6.32
N LEU A 418 -23.23 4.46 -6.04
CA LEU A 418 -23.40 3.15 -5.43
C LEU A 418 -23.68 2.14 -6.54
N GLU A 419 -22.70 1.30 -6.83
CA GLU A 419 -22.79 0.26 -7.87
C GLU A 419 -23.58 -0.97 -7.39
N ASN A 420 -23.84 -1.92 -8.27
CA ASN A 420 -24.74 -3.06 -8.01
C ASN A 420 -24.36 -3.94 -6.81
N ASN A 421 -23.08 -4.01 -6.43
CA ASN A 421 -22.64 -4.80 -5.27
C ASN A 421 -22.46 -3.96 -4.00
N SER A 422 -22.81 -2.67 -4.05
CA SER A 422 -22.75 -1.78 -2.89
C SER A 422 -23.65 -2.30 -1.78
N LEU A 423 -23.06 -2.66 -0.64
CA LEU A 423 -23.77 -2.97 0.59
C LEU A 423 -23.32 -2.01 1.69
N ILE A 424 -24.21 -1.15 2.16
CA ILE A 424 -24.00 -0.31 3.33
C ILE A 424 -24.89 -0.85 4.44
N ASN A 425 -24.30 -1.39 5.50
CA ASN A 425 -25.01 -1.90 6.67
C ASN A 425 -24.71 -1.04 7.90
N ALA A 426 -25.65 -0.21 8.30
CA ALA A 426 -25.65 0.58 9.53
C ALA A 426 -26.79 0.15 10.48
N SER A 427 -27.18 -1.12 10.43
CA SER A 427 -28.23 -1.64 11.33
C SER A 427 -27.79 -1.68 12.80
N GLY A 428 -28.75 -1.73 13.73
CA GLY A 428 -28.42 -1.88 15.14
C GLY A 428 -29.60 -2.13 16.06
N ALA A 429 -29.41 -1.96 17.37
CA ALA A 429 -30.55 -1.87 18.29
C ALA A 429 -31.39 -0.63 17.96
N THR A 430 -30.69 0.48 17.72
CA THR A 430 -31.18 1.62 16.94
C THR A 430 -30.40 1.68 15.64
N GLY A 431 -31.04 1.92 14.50
CA GLY A 431 -30.32 2.07 13.24
C GLY A 431 -29.41 3.31 13.24
N GLY A 432 -28.32 3.23 12.48
CA GLY A 432 -27.35 4.31 12.29
C GLY A 432 -27.77 5.36 11.28
N GLU A 433 -26.82 6.17 10.83
CA GLU A 433 -27.05 7.25 9.87
C GLU A 433 -26.23 7.05 8.60
N VAL A 434 -26.86 7.22 7.44
CA VAL A 434 -26.19 7.10 6.14
C VAL A 434 -26.46 8.35 5.30
N TYR A 435 -25.41 8.96 4.77
CA TYR A 435 -25.44 10.15 3.94
C TYR A 435 -24.79 9.82 2.59
N ILE A 436 -25.55 9.90 1.51
CA ILE A 436 -25.10 9.58 0.16
C ILE A 436 -25.30 10.84 -0.66
N GLY A 437 -24.23 11.47 -1.13
CA GLY A 437 -24.32 12.67 -1.95
C GLY A 437 -24.81 13.94 -1.27
N GLY A 438 -25.26 13.92 0.00
CA GLY A 438 -25.65 15.15 0.69
C GLY A 438 -26.23 14.96 2.08
N ASP A 439 -26.70 16.06 2.66
CA ASP A 439 -27.45 16.07 3.93
C ASP A 439 -28.97 15.87 3.70
N PHE A 440 -29.74 15.69 4.77
CA PHE A 440 -31.18 15.37 4.71
C PHE A 440 -32.06 16.39 3.98
N LYS A 441 -31.60 17.64 3.86
CA LYS A 441 -32.43 18.75 3.35
C LYS A 441 -31.79 19.46 2.16
N GLY A 442 -30.62 19.01 1.71
CA GLY A 442 -29.78 19.74 0.76
C GLY A 442 -29.39 21.12 1.28
N THR A 443 -29.22 21.30 2.59
CA THR A 443 -28.88 22.61 3.18
C THR A 443 -27.43 23.01 2.91
N GLY A 444 -26.56 22.04 2.62
CA GLY A 444 -25.15 22.25 2.36
C GLY A 444 -24.29 22.19 3.62
N ASP A 445 -24.82 21.60 4.69
CA ASP A 445 -24.05 21.32 5.91
C ASP A 445 -23.00 20.24 5.64
N LEU A 446 -23.32 19.30 4.74
CA LEU A 446 -22.39 18.36 4.12
C LEU A 446 -22.17 18.72 2.64
N LYS A 447 -21.07 18.23 2.06
CA LYS A 447 -20.84 18.33 0.61
C LYS A 447 -22.03 17.75 -0.15
N LEU A 448 -22.62 18.57 -1.02
CA LEU A 448 -23.69 18.17 -1.93
C LEU A 448 -23.11 17.70 -3.26
N ALA A 449 -23.58 16.57 -3.74
CA ALA A 449 -23.26 16.02 -5.05
C ALA A 449 -24.08 16.74 -6.12
N ASN A 450 -23.46 16.93 -7.29
CA ASN A 450 -24.14 17.31 -8.51
C ASN A 450 -24.92 16.13 -9.08
N THR A 451 -24.38 14.91 -8.94
CA THR A 451 -25.09 13.68 -9.30
C THR A 451 -24.90 12.59 -8.25
N THR A 452 -26.00 11.93 -7.89
CA THR A 452 -26.01 10.73 -7.06
C THR A 452 -26.68 9.61 -7.87
N TYR A 453 -25.93 8.55 -8.17
CA TYR A 453 -26.43 7.36 -8.85
C TYR A 453 -26.42 6.17 -7.89
N VAL A 454 -27.60 5.59 -7.68
CA VAL A 454 -27.80 4.42 -6.81
C VAL A 454 -28.33 3.28 -7.67
N SER A 455 -27.52 2.25 -7.86
CA SER A 455 -27.87 1.12 -8.72
C SER A 455 -28.96 0.26 -8.07
N ASN A 456 -29.80 -0.38 -8.89
CA ASN A 456 -30.89 -1.23 -8.40
C ASN A 456 -30.42 -2.40 -7.51
N GLY A 457 -29.20 -2.92 -7.71
CA GLY A 457 -28.63 -3.96 -6.86
C GLY A 457 -28.08 -3.49 -5.52
N SER A 458 -27.88 -2.17 -5.35
CA SER A 458 -27.30 -1.63 -4.12
C SER A 458 -28.26 -1.73 -2.93
N VAL A 459 -27.69 -1.95 -1.74
CA VAL A 459 -28.45 -2.09 -0.49
C VAL A 459 -27.91 -1.13 0.55
N VAL A 460 -28.82 -0.36 1.17
CA VAL A 460 -28.54 0.47 2.34
C VAL A 460 -29.46 0.04 3.47
N ASN A 461 -28.89 -0.57 4.50
CA ASN A 461 -29.62 -1.08 5.66
C ASN A 461 -29.37 -0.22 6.89
N VAL A 462 -30.39 0.55 7.30
CA VAL A 462 -30.41 1.30 8.57
C VAL A 462 -31.46 0.77 9.55
N SER A 463 -31.82 -0.52 9.44
CA SER A 463 -32.83 -1.11 10.32
C SER A 463 -32.40 -1.09 11.79
N GLY A 464 -33.38 -0.96 12.67
CA GLY A 464 -33.20 -1.15 14.10
C GLY A 464 -34.11 -2.27 14.60
N THR A 465 -33.66 -3.06 15.58
CA THR A 465 -34.56 -3.96 16.31
C THR A 465 -35.55 -3.18 17.18
N GLY A 466 -35.17 -1.98 17.62
CA GLY A 466 -36.03 -0.97 18.23
C GLY A 466 -36.44 0.10 17.20
N ASN A 467 -35.65 1.16 17.08
CA ASN A 467 -35.92 2.28 16.17
C ASN A 467 -35.04 2.21 14.92
N ALA A 468 -35.63 2.42 13.74
CA ALA A 468 -34.87 2.56 12.51
C ALA A 468 -33.98 3.83 12.55
N GLY A 469 -32.89 3.77 11.79
CA GLY A 469 -31.96 4.86 11.57
C GLY A 469 -32.44 5.81 10.47
N LYS A 470 -31.50 6.54 9.87
CA LYS A 470 -31.79 7.56 8.85
C LYS A 470 -30.91 7.40 7.61
N ILE A 471 -31.47 7.73 6.46
CA ILE A 471 -30.74 7.78 5.18
C ILE A 471 -31.04 9.13 4.51
N ALA A 472 -30.01 9.83 4.04
CA ALA A 472 -30.08 10.96 3.12
C ALA A 472 -29.44 10.55 1.78
N VAL A 473 -30.08 10.92 0.66
CA VAL A 473 -29.63 10.64 -0.72
C VAL A 473 -29.77 11.89 -1.59
#